data_AF-A0A8S2Q6I0-F1
#
_entry.id   AF-A0A8S2Q6I0-F1
#
_cell.length_a   1.000
_cell.length_b   1.000
_cell.length_c   1.000
_cell.angle_alpha   90.00
_cell.angle_beta   90.00
_cell.angle_gamma   90.00
#
_symmetry.space_group_name_H-M   'P 1'
#
loop_
_entity.id
_entity.type
_entity.pdbx_description
1 polymer ?
#
loop_
_entity_poly.entity_id
_entity_poly.type
_entity_poly.pdbx_seq_one_letter_code
_entity_poly.pdbx_strand_id
1 'polypeptide(L)'
;NFEKSYEKWLAYGQSKTANILFAKRFSELYAKDGLVAHSLHPGVIQTGLGKHLTAEDHEMFKKLPAMEFKTVEQGAATTVWVA
;
A
#
# COMPACT_ATOMS: atom_id res chain seq x y z
N ASN A 1 -7.40 -6.15 18.18
CA ASN A 1 -6.57 -5.12 17.50
C ASN A 1 -5.21 -4.98 18.16
N PHE A 2 -4.28 -5.93 17.99
CA PHE A 2 -2.87 -5.83 18.45
C PHE A 2 -2.62 -5.38 19.92
N GLU A 3 -3.65 -5.39 20.78
CA GLU A 3 -3.60 -4.81 22.13
C GLU A 3 -2.66 -5.57 23.09
N LYS A 4 -2.22 -6.77 22.69
CA LYS A 4 -1.33 -7.63 23.46
C LYS A 4 0.06 -7.76 22.84
N SER A 5 0.17 -7.66 21.51
CA SER A 5 1.43 -7.63 20.79
C SER A 5 1.23 -6.88 19.46
N TYR A 6 2.02 -5.82 19.27
CA TYR A 6 2.02 -5.05 18.04
C TYR A 6 3.28 -5.37 17.23
N GLU A 7 3.09 -5.84 16.01
CA GLU A 7 4.16 -6.02 15.03
C GLU A 7 3.83 -5.12 13.83
N LYS A 8 4.66 -4.10 13.63
CA LYS A 8 4.33 -2.96 12.75
C LYS A 8 4.21 -3.35 11.28
N TRP A 9 5.04 -4.28 10.80
CA TRP A 9 5.05 -4.69 9.41
C TRP A 9 3.84 -5.58 9.09
N LEU A 10 3.49 -6.49 10.00
CA LEU A 10 2.29 -7.30 9.93
C LEU A 10 1.04 -6.43 10.00
N ALA A 11 0.98 -5.47 10.92
CA ALA A 11 -0.16 -4.55 11.03
C ALA A 11 -0.33 -3.70 9.76
N TYR A 12 0.78 -3.16 9.22
CA TYR A 12 0.77 -2.43 7.96
C TYR A 12 0.29 -3.31 6.80
N GLY A 13 0.87 -4.51 6.66
CA GLY A 13 0.49 -5.49 5.64
C GLY A 13 -0.98 -5.87 5.70
N GLN A 14 -1.51 -6.16 6.89
CA GLN A 14 -2.94 -6.44 7.08
C GLN A 14 -3.82 -5.26 6.66
N SER A 15 -3.44 -4.01 7.01
CA SER A 15 -4.21 -2.83 6.60
C SER A 15 -4.26 -2.66 5.07
N LYS A 16 -3.15 -2.92 4.37
CA LYS A 16 -3.09 -2.82 2.90
C LYS A 16 -3.85 -3.97 2.23
N THR A 17 -3.76 -5.18 2.76
CA THR A 17 -4.57 -6.32 2.32
C THR A 17 -6.06 -6.04 2.52
N ALA A 18 -6.46 -5.44 3.63
CA ALA A 18 -7.85 -5.06 3.88
C ALA A 18 -8.37 -4.06 2.81
N ASN A 19 -7.56 -3.07 2.42
CA ASN A 19 -7.92 -2.15 1.33
C ASN A 19 -8.13 -2.88 -0.01
N ILE A 20 -7.27 -3.85 -0.34
CA ILE A 20 -7.40 -4.67 -1.56
C ILE A 20 -8.70 -5.48 -1.53
N LEU A 21 -8.95 -6.17 -0.42
CA LEU A 21 -10.16 -6.98 -0.22
C LEU A 21 -11.42 -6.11 -0.25
N PHE A 22 -11.37 -4.90 0.31
CA PHE A 22 -12.46 -3.94 0.26
C PHE A 22 -12.81 -3.58 -1.18
N ALA A 23 -11.83 -3.16 -2.00
CA ALA A 23 -12.08 -2.79 -3.40
C ALA A 23 -12.67 -3.95 -4.21
N LYS A 24 -12.14 -5.17 -4.01
CA LYS A 24 -12.68 -6.40 -4.61
C LYS A 24 -14.14 -6.61 -4.21
N ARG A 25 -14.45 -6.58 -2.91
CA ARG A 25 -15.79 -6.87 -2.42
C ARG A 25 -16.80 -5.77 -2.80
N PHE A 26 -16.38 -4.51 -2.79
CA PHE A 26 -17.20 -3.39 -3.24
C PHE A 26 -17.62 -3.59 -4.70
N SER A 27 -16.66 -3.88 -5.59
CA SER A 27 -16.96 -4.10 -7.01
C SER A 27 -17.90 -5.28 -7.23
N GLU A 28 -17.75 -6.38 -6.49
CA GLU A 28 -18.68 -7.52 -6.55
C GLU A 28 -20.10 -7.15 -6.09
N LEU A 29 -20.22 -6.34 -5.02
CA LEU A 29 -21.49 -5.98 -4.43
C LEU A 29 -22.31 -5.04 -5.32
N TYR A 30 -21.64 -4.07 -5.94
CA TYR A 30 -22.28 -3.01 -6.73
C TYR A 30 -22.13 -3.19 -8.25
N ALA A 31 -21.73 -4.38 -8.70
CA ALA A 31 -21.59 -4.68 -10.13
C ALA A 31 -22.89 -4.43 -10.92
N LYS A 32 -24.06 -4.70 -10.32
CA LYS A 32 -25.37 -4.47 -10.95
C LYS A 32 -25.70 -2.98 -11.13
N ASP A 33 -25.11 -2.13 -10.30
CA ASP A 33 -25.26 -0.68 -10.36
C ASP A 33 -24.21 -0.04 -11.27
N GLY A 34 -23.35 -0.85 -11.92
CA GLY A 34 -22.28 -0.39 -12.79
C GLY A 34 -21.10 0.26 -12.06
N LEU A 35 -21.01 0.12 -10.73
CA LEU A 35 -19.94 0.72 -9.92
C LEU A 35 -18.75 -0.22 -9.79
N VAL A 36 -17.53 0.34 -9.90
CA VAL A 36 -16.28 -0.40 -9.79
C VAL A 36 -15.33 0.34 -8.85
N ALA A 37 -14.64 -0.42 -7.99
CA ALA A 37 -13.54 0.04 -7.17
C ALA A 37 -12.26 -0.72 -7.53
N HIS A 38 -11.18 0.04 -7.78
CA HIS A 38 -9.87 -0.52 -8.08
C HIS A 38 -8.93 -0.39 -6.88
N SER A 39 -8.04 -1.37 -6.73
CA SER A 39 -6.89 -1.26 -5.83
C SER A 39 -5.61 -1.18 -6.66
N LEU A 40 -4.69 -0.32 -6.25
CA LEU A 40 -3.51 0.06 -7.03
C LEU A 40 -2.25 0.01 -6.17
N HIS A 41 -1.13 -0.37 -6.78
CA HIS A 41 0.19 -0.20 -6.21
C HIS A 41 0.98 0.81 -7.07
N PRO A 42 1.34 1.99 -6.55
CA PRO A 42 2.02 3.02 -7.34
C PRO A 42 3.54 2.74 -7.49
N GLY A 43 4.03 1.61 -6.99
CA GLY A 43 5.44 1.31 -6.81
C GLY A 43 5.99 1.85 -5.49
N VAL A 44 7.32 1.89 -5.37
CA VAL A 44 8.03 2.37 -4.19
C VAL A 44 8.45 3.82 -4.43
N ILE A 45 7.99 4.74 -3.58
CA ILE A 45 8.17 6.18 -3.75
C ILE A 45 8.68 6.74 -2.43
N GLN A 46 9.72 7.57 -2.50
CA GLN A 46 10.26 8.24 -1.32
C GLN A 46 9.33 9.39 -0.91
N THR A 47 8.39 9.08 -0.04
CA THR A 47 7.44 10.03 0.56
C THR A 47 7.71 10.18 2.06
N GLY A 48 6.94 11.03 2.74
CA GLY A 48 6.95 11.14 4.20
C GLY A 48 6.48 9.89 4.95
N LEU A 49 6.07 8.80 4.28
CA LEU A 49 5.60 7.56 4.91
C LEU A 49 6.64 6.95 5.86
N GLY A 50 7.93 7.01 5.48
CA GLY A 50 9.02 6.41 6.23
C GLY A 50 9.56 7.27 7.39
N LYS A 51 8.99 8.45 7.67
CA LYS A 51 9.56 9.44 8.61
C LYS A 51 9.72 8.98 10.07
N HIS A 52 9.09 7.88 10.45
CA HIS A 52 9.13 7.30 11.80
C HIS A 52 9.80 5.92 11.84
N LEU A 53 10.44 5.50 10.74
CA LEU A 53 11.21 4.26 10.71
C LEU A 53 12.47 4.39 11.57
N THR A 54 12.82 3.32 12.28
CA THR A 54 14.03 3.28 13.11
C THR A 54 15.25 2.90 12.27
N ALA A 55 16.46 3.00 12.84
CA ALA A 55 17.67 2.55 12.16
C ALA A 55 17.58 1.05 11.80
N GLU A 56 17.01 0.23 12.69
CA GLU A 56 16.80 -1.20 12.45
C GLU A 56 15.85 -1.46 11.27
N ASP A 57 14.85 -0.59 11.06
CA ASP A 57 13.97 -0.68 9.89
C ASP A 57 14.73 -0.41 8.60
N HIS A 58 15.56 0.63 8.60
CA HIS A 58 16.40 0.94 7.44
C HIS A 58 17.38 -0.20 7.13
N GLU A 59 17.97 -0.83 8.15
CA GLU A 59 18.80 -2.03 7.96
C GLU A 59 18.02 -3.22 7.43
N MET A 60 16.75 -3.40 7.82
CA MET A 60 15.88 -4.40 7.23
C MET A 60 15.66 -4.13 5.74
N PHE A 61 15.39 -2.88 5.35
CA PHE A 61 15.18 -2.51 3.95
C PHE A 61 16.42 -2.75 3.08
N LYS A 62 17.63 -2.56 3.61
CA LYS A 62 18.89 -2.85 2.89
C LYS A 62 19.07 -4.34 2.54
N LYS A 63 18.38 -5.25 3.26
CA LYS A 63 18.41 -6.70 2.98
C LYS A 63 17.44 -7.12 1.87
N LEU A 64 16.52 -6.24 1.47
CA LEU A 64 15.63 -6.50 0.35
C LEU A 64 16.39 -6.31 -0.97
N PRO A 65 15.95 -6.98 -2.06
CA PRO A 65 16.45 -6.68 -3.40
C PRO A 65 16.36 -5.18 -3.67
N ALA A 66 17.34 -4.64 -4.42
CA ALA A 66 17.36 -3.24 -4.76
C ALA A 66 16.01 -2.81 -5.36
N MET A 67 15.32 -1.92 -4.65
CA MET A 67 14.05 -1.37 -5.10
C MET A 67 14.32 -0.18 -6.00
N GLU A 68 13.75 -0.20 -7.19
CA GLU A 68 13.72 1.00 -8.04
C GLU A 68 12.72 2.00 -7.46
N PHE A 69 13.23 3.14 -7.02
CA PHE A 69 12.39 4.22 -6.52
C PHE A 69 11.82 5.03 -7.68
N LYS A 70 10.50 5.23 -7.66
CA LYS A 70 9.79 6.12 -8.57
C LYS A 70 9.72 7.54 -8.01
N THR A 71 9.64 8.51 -8.91
CA THR A 71 9.23 9.89 -8.60
C THR A 71 7.77 9.94 -8.15
N VAL A 72 7.36 11.04 -7.52
CA VAL A 72 5.97 11.25 -7.10
C VAL A 72 5.03 11.25 -8.31
N GLU A 73 5.46 11.87 -9.42
CA GLU A 73 4.71 11.98 -10.67
C GLU A 73 4.50 10.61 -11.31
N GLN A 74 5.56 9.78 -11.38
CA GLN A 74 5.46 8.40 -11.87
C GLN A 74 4.54 7.54 -11.00
N GLY A 75 4.53 7.77 -9.68
CA GLY A 75 3.63 7.11 -8.76
C GLY A 75 2.17 7.50 -8.93
N ALA A 76 1.92 8.80 -9.12
CA ALA A 76 0.59 9.37 -9.31
C ALA A 76 -0.04 8.94 -10.65
N ALA A 77 0.78 8.71 -11.69
CA ALA A 77 0.32 8.30 -13.01
C ALA A 77 -0.61 7.07 -12.97
N THR A 78 -0.34 6.08 -12.10
CA THR A 78 -1.20 4.89 -11.97
C THR A 78 -2.60 5.23 -11.48
N THR A 79 -2.72 6.17 -10.54
CA THR A 79 -4.03 6.62 -10.03
C THR A 79 -4.77 7.43 -11.09
N VAL A 80 -4.07 8.32 -11.80
CA VAL A 80 -4.67 9.12 -12.89
C VAL A 80 -5.16 8.24 -14.03
N TRP A 81 -4.45 7.17 -14.37
CA TRP A 81 -4.85 6.26 -15.44
C TRP A 81 -6.15 5.49 -15.14
N VAL A 82 -6.43 5.20 -13.86
CA VAL A 82 -7.65 4.48 -13.44
C VAL A 82 -8.86 5.39 -13.21
N ALA A 83 -8.63 6.67 -12.89
CA ALA A 83 -9.68 7.65 -12.61
C ALA A 83 -10.47 8.03 -13.87
#